data_AF-A0A531MM00-F1
#
_entry.id   AF-A0A531MM00-F1
#
_cell.length_a   1.000
_cell.length_b   1.000
_cell.length_c   1.000
_cell.angle_alpha   90.00
_cell.angle_beta   90.00
_cell.angle_gamma   90.00
#
_symmetry.space_group_name_H-M   'P 1'
#
loop_
_entity.id
_entity.type
_entity.pdbx_description
1 polymer ?
#
loop_
_entity_poly.entity_id
_entity_poly.type
_entity_poly.pdbx_seq_one_letter_code
_entity_poly.pdbx_strand_id
1 'polypeptide(L)'
;LVATLAPTIGPTVGGYISHAMSWHWLFLVNVVPGILVATAAWSLIDFDKPNLKLFSKFDWWGLAGMAAFLGCMEYVLEEGPNNDWLQDQAVFICAIIMTIGAVIFFWRVFSAEEPIVDLKAFSNINFAFGSLFSFVIGIGLYGLTYLYPVFLGRIRGYDSMMIGEALFVSGLAMFFTAPISGILSSKMDLRLMMMIGFFGFATGTWWMTHLTADWDFYELLIPQILRGCSMMLCMVPINNIALGTLPPDRLKNASGLFNLTRNLGGAVGLALINTVLIDRNAFHYARLAEHVQWGSAEAQQKLQNMTMNFEQTAGLDATKAAISKLSGMVQQQASLLSFMDVFYMLTVLFATLGLFVL
;
A
#
# COMPACT_ATOMS: atom_id res chain seq x y z
N LEU A 1 -16.98 -7.00 -0.97
CA LEU A 1 -16.68 -7.53 0.38
C LEU A 1 -15.55 -8.55 0.36
N VAL A 2 -15.65 -9.66 -0.38
CA VAL A 2 -14.58 -10.68 -0.43
C VAL A 2 -13.27 -10.12 -1.01
N ALA A 3 -13.31 -9.42 -2.15
CA ALA A 3 -12.13 -8.83 -2.78
C ALA A 3 -11.40 -7.77 -1.93
N THR A 4 -12.10 -7.15 -0.98
CA THR A 4 -11.55 -6.06 -0.15
C THR A 4 -10.92 -6.56 1.15
N LEU A 5 -11.24 -7.77 1.60
CA LEU A 5 -10.62 -8.41 2.76
C LEU A 5 -9.34 -9.17 2.40
N ALA A 6 -9.18 -9.57 1.13
CA ALA A 6 -8.06 -10.37 0.66
C ALA A 6 -6.68 -9.73 0.94
N PRO A 7 -6.43 -8.42 0.69
CA PRO A 7 -5.12 -7.81 0.95
C PRO A 7 -4.73 -7.80 2.43
N THR A 8 -5.72 -7.77 3.32
CA THR A 8 -5.51 -7.70 4.77
C THR A 8 -5.34 -9.09 5.39
N ILE A 9 -6.05 -10.09 4.88
CA ILE A 9 -5.96 -11.48 5.35
C ILE A 9 -4.73 -12.19 4.77
N GLY A 10 -4.27 -11.77 3.59
CA GLY A 10 -3.14 -12.34 2.86
C GLY A 10 -1.88 -12.51 3.71
N PRO A 11 -1.39 -11.46 4.40
CA PRO A 11 -0.21 -11.56 5.27
C PRO A 11 -0.37 -12.55 6.44
N THR A 12 -1.56 -12.67 7.03
CA THR A 12 -1.79 -13.62 8.12
C THR A 12 -1.72 -15.07 7.64
N VAL A 13 -2.48 -15.38 6.59
CA VAL A 13 -2.50 -16.72 6.00
C VAL A 13 -1.12 -17.06 5.43
N GLY A 14 -0.48 -16.08 4.78
CA GLY A 14 0.85 -16.22 4.22
C GLY A 14 1.93 -16.41 5.28
N GLY A 15 1.85 -15.68 6.40
CA GLY A 15 2.76 -15.83 7.54
C GLY A 15 2.71 -17.25 8.11
N TYR A 16 1.50 -17.77 8.35
CA TYR A 16 1.31 -19.14 8.85
C TYR A 16 1.84 -20.20 7.86
N ILE A 17 1.50 -20.09 6.58
CA ILE A 17 1.94 -21.06 5.56
C ILE A 17 3.45 -21.03 5.37
N SER A 18 4.05 -19.83 5.33
CA SER A 18 5.50 -19.68 5.17
C SER A 18 6.26 -20.24 6.36
N HIS A 19 5.71 -20.12 7.58
CA HIS A 19 6.32 -20.64 8.80
C HIS A 19 6.14 -22.17 8.91
N ALA A 20 4.94 -22.70 8.67
CA ALA A 20 4.63 -24.12 8.91
C ALA A 20 5.14 -25.06 7.80
N MET A 21 5.18 -24.61 6.54
CA MET A 21 5.42 -25.49 5.39
C MET A 21 6.62 -25.04 4.57
N SER A 22 6.57 -23.83 4.02
CA SER A 22 7.64 -23.08 3.34
C SER A 22 7.01 -22.01 2.46
N TRP A 23 7.81 -21.03 2.03
CA TRP A 23 7.34 -19.94 1.16
C TRP A 23 6.74 -20.43 -0.18
N HIS A 24 7.20 -21.56 -0.74
CA HIS A 24 6.67 -22.12 -2.00
C HIS A 24 5.18 -22.49 -1.89
N TRP A 25 4.72 -22.88 -0.69
CA TRP A 25 3.32 -23.24 -0.47
C TRP A 25 2.36 -22.05 -0.58
N LEU A 26 2.87 -20.82 -0.52
CA LEU A 26 2.08 -19.62 -0.83
C LEU A 26 1.54 -19.63 -2.25
N PHE A 27 2.24 -20.28 -3.18
CA PHE A 27 1.79 -20.45 -4.56
C PHE A 27 0.92 -21.69 -4.73
N LEU A 28 1.32 -22.81 -4.11
CA LEU A 28 0.63 -24.10 -4.24
C LEU A 28 -0.74 -24.12 -3.56
N VAL A 29 -0.94 -23.39 -2.45
CA VAL A 29 -2.22 -23.35 -1.74
C VAL A 29 -3.36 -22.81 -2.62
N ASN A 30 -3.04 -21.95 -3.60
CA ASN A 30 -4.02 -21.38 -4.53
C ASN A 30 -4.45 -22.37 -5.62
N VAL A 31 -3.70 -23.45 -5.85
CA VAL A 31 -4.00 -24.43 -6.90
C VAL A 31 -5.33 -25.13 -6.64
N VAL A 32 -5.57 -25.59 -5.41
CA VAL A 32 -6.80 -26.34 -5.08
C VAL A 32 -8.06 -25.46 -5.17
N PRO A 33 -8.13 -24.28 -4.52
CA PRO A 33 -9.25 -23.35 -4.72
C PRO A 33 -9.38 -22.91 -6.18
N GLY A 34 -8.27 -22.71 -6.88
CA GLY A 34 -8.25 -22.36 -8.30
C GLY A 34 -8.92 -23.41 -9.17
N ILE A 35 -8.60 -24.69 -8.98
CA ILE A 35 -9.25 -25.81 -9.68
C ILE A 35 -10.74 -25.87 -9.34
N LEU A 36 -11.09 -25.71 -8.06
CA LEU A 36 -12.51 -25.73 -7.63
C LEU A 36 -13.31 -24.60 -8.28
N VAL A 37 -12.78 -23.36 -8.26
CA VAL A 37 -13.44 -22.20 -8.89
C VAL A 37 -13.51 -22.36 -10.40
N ALA A 38 -12.44 -22.84 -11.05
CA ALA A 38 -12.45 -23.11 -12.50
C ALA A 38 -13.47 -24.19 -12.88
N THR A 39 -13.57 -25.26 -12.09
CA THR A 39 -14.53 -26.35 -12.31
C THR A 39 -15.97 -25.87 -12.06
N ALA A 40 -16.18 -25.10 -10.99
CA ALA A 40 -17.47 -24.50 -10.68
C ALA A 40 -17.90 -23.52 -11.78
N ALA A 41 -16.99 -22.66 -12.24
CA ALA A 41 -17.26 -21.73 -13.34
C ALA A 41 -17.63 -22.48 -14.63
N TRP A 42 -16.88 -23.55 -14.98
CA TRP A 42 -17.17 -24.37 -16.15
C TRP A 42 -18.52 -25.09 -16.08
N SER A 43 -18.96 -25.50 -14.88
CA SER A 43 -20.18 -26.30 -14.70
C SER A 43 -21.44 -25.49 -14.38
N LEU A 44 -21.31 -24.32 -13.75
CA LEU A 44 -22.43 -23.52 -13.26
C LEU A 44 -22.70 -22.25 -14.06
N ILE A 45 -21.71 -21.71 -14.78
CA ILE A 45 -21.91 -20.49 -15.57
C ILE A 45 -22.47 -20.88 -16.93
N ASP A 46 -23.67 -20.39 -17.23
CA ASP A 46 -24.24 -20.47 -18.57
C ASP A 46 -23.53 -19.41 -19.45
N PHE A 47 -22.61 -19.86 -20.29
CA PHE A 47 -21.84 -18.97 -21.14
C PHE A 47 -22.72 -18.49 -22.30
N ASP A 48 -22.95 -17.18 -22.37
CA ASP A 48 -23.57 -16.54 -23.54
C ASP A 48 -22.81 -16.93 -24.82
N LYS A 49 -23.55 -17.11 -25.92
CA LYS A 49 -22.93 -17.43 -27.23
C LYS A 49 -21.88 -16.37 -27.57
N PRO A 50 -20.62 -16.77 -27.84
CA PRO A 50 -19.56 -15.82 -28.10
C PRO A 50 -19.85 -15.01 -29.36
N ASN A 51 -19.98 -13.70 -29.20
CA ASN A 51 -20.14 -12.78 -30.33
C ASN A 51 -18.75 -12.38 -30.86
N LEU A 52 -18.21 -13.22 -31.74
CA LEU A 52 -16.88 -13.02 -32.35
C LEU A 52 -16.75 -11.69 -33.11
N LYS A 53 -17.86 -11.03 -33.48
CA LYS A 53 -17.81 -9.71 -34.13
C LYS A 53 -17.37 -8.59 -33.19
N LEU A 54 -17.41 -8.78 -31.87
CA LEU A 54 -16.85 -7.81 -30.92
C LEU A 54 -15.32 -7.81 -30.94
N PHE A 55 -14.66 -8.92 -31.30
CA PHE A 55 -13.20 -9.00 -31.33
C PHE A 55 -12.56 -8.02 -32.34
N SER A 56 -13.24 -7.78 -33.46
CA SER A 56 -12.78 -6.82 -34.48
C SER A 56 -13.01 -5.36 -34.08
N LYS A 57 -13.88 -5.11 -33.10
CA LYS A 57 -14.14 -3.77 -32.56
C LYS A 57 -13.30 -3.44 -31.32
N PHE A 58 -12.67 -4.45 -30.73
CA PHE A 58 -11.89 -4.29 -29.50
C PHE A 58 -10.65 -3.41 -29.73
N ASP A 59 -10.43 -2.48 -28.80
CA ASP A 59 -9.31 -1.54 -28.86
C ASP A 59 -7.99 -2.16 -28.38
N TRP A 60 -7.39 -3.01 -29.22
CA TRP A 60 -6.10 -3.66 -28.94
C TRP A 60 -4.95 -2.68 -28.74
N TRP A 61 -4.93 -1.59 -29.50
CA TRP A 61 -3.90 -0.55 -29.38
C TRP A 61 -4.06 0.24 -28.08
N GLY A 62 -5.29 0.54 -27.68
CA GLY A 62 -5.58 1.14 -26.38
C GLY A 62 -5.17 0.23 -25.23
N LEU A 63 -5.44 -1.08 -25.32
CA LEU A 63 -5.00 -2.07 -24.33
C LEU A 63 -3.47 -2.14 -24.23
N ALA A 64 -2.78 -2.28 -25.36
CA ALA A 64 -1.32 -2.36 -25.39
C ALA A 64 -0.66 -1.06 -24.87
N GLY A 65 -1.19 0.10 -25.27
CA GLY A 65 -0.76 1.40 -24.77
C GLY A 65 -0.99 1.53 -23.26
N MET A 66 -2.16 1.11 -22.76
CA MET A 66 -2.47 1.12 -21.33
C MET A 66 -1.54 0.20 -20.53
N ALA A 67 -1.28 -1.02 -21.02
CA ALA A 67 -0.39 -1.97 -20.36
C ALA A 67 1.07 -1.46 -20.32
N ALA A 68 1.56 -0.91 -21.44
CA ALA A 68 2.88 -0.29 -21.50
C ALA A 68 2.99 0.94 -20.59
N PHE A 69 1.95 1.79 -20.57
CA PHE A 69 1.90 2.96 -19.72
C PHE A 69 1.91 2.58 -18.23
N LEU A 70 0.90 1.86 -17.77
CA LEU A 70 0.70 1.59 -16.34
C LEU A 70 1.75 0.63 -15.78
N GLY A 71 2.11 -0.41 -16.53
CA GLY A 71 3.12 -1.39 -16.08
C GLY A 71 4.51 -0.77 -15.96
N CYS A 72 4.93 0.05 -16.94
CA CYS A 72 6.21 0.76 -16.83
C CYS A 72 6.15 1.91 -15.84
N MET A 73 5.02 2.59 -15.67
CA MET A 73 4.83 3.58 -14.62
C MET A 73 5.02 2.98 -13.23
N GLU A 74 4.41 1.82 -12.96
CA GLU A 74 4.56 1.10 -11.70
C GLU A 74 6.03 0.75 -11.44
N TYR A 75 6.73 0.17 -12.42
CA TYR A 75 8.15 -0.16 -12.31
C TYR A 75 9.04 1.07 -12.06
N VAL A 76 8.86 2.14 -12.84
CA VAL A 76 9.65 3.37 -12.69
C VAL A 76 9.46 4.01 -11.32
N LEU A 77 8.23 4.00 -10.81
CA LEU A 77 7.91 4.58 -9.51
C LEU A 77 8.40 3.71 -8.34
N GLU A 78 8.30 2.39 -8.45
CA GLU A 78 8.70 1.48 -7.37
C GLU A 78 10.22 1.33 -7.28
N GLU A 79 10.88 1.19 -8.43
CA GLU A 79 12.29 0.84 -8.51
C GLU A 79 13.20 2.07 -8.72
N GLY A 80 12.65 3.16 -9.24
CA GLY A 80 13.36 4.43 -9.41
C GLY A 80 14.11 4.91 -8.16
N PRO A 81 13.47 4.96 -6.98
CA PRO A 81 14.14 5.38 -5.74
C PRO A 81 15.34 4.50 -5.32
N ASN A 82 15.32 3.20 -5.65
CA ASN A 82 16.39 2.28 -5.29
C ASN A 82 17.58 2.34 -6.27
N ASN A 83 17.31 2.72 -7.52
CA ASN A 83 18.26 2.63 -8.64
C ASN A 83 18.64 4.01 -9.21
N ASP A 84 18.67 5.06 -8.39
CA ASP A 84 19.04 6.43 -8.81
C ASP A 84 18.22 6.96 -10.02
N TRP A 85 16.95 6.55 -10.10
CA TRP A 85 15.96 6.98 -11.09
C TRP A 85 16.44 6.78 -12.54
N LEU A 86 16.49 7.85 -13.33
CA LEU A 86 16.82 7.81 -14.76
C LEU A 86 18.30 7.52 -15.04
N GLN A 87 19.14 7.44 -14.01
CA GLN A 87 20.54 7.01 -14.16
C GLN A 87 20.62 5.50 -14.42
N ASP A 88 19.67 4.73 -13.89
CA ASP A 88 19.56 3.32 -14.21
C ASP A 88 18.97 3.10 -15.61
N GLN A 89 19.62 2.20 -16.35
CA GLN A 89 19.26 1.92 -17.73
C GLN A 89 17.87 1.29 -17.85
N ALA A 90 17.49 0.41 -16.93
CA ALA A 90 16.20 -0.26 -16.97
C ALA A 90 15.07 0.73 -16.66
N VAL A 91 15.22 1.53 -15.61
CA VAL A 91 14.26 2.60 -15.25
C VAL A 91 14.13 3.61 -16.39
N PHE A 92 15.24 4.03 -17.01
CA PHE A 92 15.21 4.94 -18.16
C PHE A 92 14.45 4.36 -19.36
N ILE A 93 14.71 3.10 -19.73
CA ILE A 93 13.98 2.42 -20.83
C ILE A 93 12.49 2.33 -20.50
N CYS A 94 12.14 1.93 -19.27
CA CYS A 94 10.75 1.87 -18.83
C CYS A 94 10.09 3.25 -18.85
N ALA A 95 10.79 4.33 -18.50
CA ALA A 95 10.25 5.69 -18.57
C ALA A 95 9.94 6.11 -20.02
N ILE A 96 10.74 5.70 -21.00
CA ILE A 96 10.47 5.91 -22.43
C ILE A 96 9.22 5.13 -22.86
N ILE A 97 9.16 3.83 -22.52
CA ILE A 97 8.01 2.97 -22.87
C ILE A 97 6.73 3.49 -22.22
N MET A 98 6.81 3.91 -20.95
CA MET A 98 5.71 4.56 -20.23
C MET A 98 5.21 5.80 -20.98
N THR A 99 6.12 6.66 -21.43
CA THR A 99 5.77 7.91 -22.13
C THR A 99 5.11 7.62 -23.47
N ILE A 100 5.66 6.71 -24.27
CA ILE A 100 5.08 6.32 -25.56
C ILE A 100 3.73 5.63 -25.36
N GLY A 101 3.65 4.71 -24.40
CA GLY A 101 2.42 4.01 -24.02
C GLY A 101 1.33 4.98 -23.58
N ALA A 102 1.67 6.00 -22.78
CA ALA A 102 0.74 7.04 -22.35
C ALA A 102 0.18 7.82 -23.54
N VAL A 103 1.04 8.25 -24.48
CA VAL A 103 0.63 8.96 -25.69
C VAL A 103 -0.34 8.10 -26.51
N ILE A 104 -0.02 6.83 -26.75
CA ILE A 104 -0.88 5.90 -27.50
C ILE A 104 -2.22 5.70 -26.76
N PHE A 105 -2.17 5.45 -25.45
CA PHE A 105 -3.34 5.22 -24.62
C PHE A 105 -4.30 6.41 -24.65
N PHE A 106 -3.81 7.61 -24.30
CA PHE A 106 -4.66 8.81 -24.26
C PHE A 106 -5.17 9.18 -25.66
N TRP A 107 -4.34 9.07 -26.70
CA TRP A 107 -4.80 9.29 -28.08
C TRP A 107 -5.95 8.35 -28.46
N ARG A 108 -5.85 7.06 -28.12
CA ARG A 108 -6.90 6.06 -28.38
C ARG A 108 -8.15 6.31 -27.54
N VAL A 109 -8.01 6.64 -26.26
CA VAL A 109 -9.13 6.96 -25.37
C VAL A 109 -10.01 8.09 -25.93
N PHE A 110 -9.41 9.11 -26.56
CA PHE A 110 -10.16 10.24 -27.13
C PHE A 110 -10.59 10.04 -28.59
N SER A 111 -9.93 9.16 -29.36
CA SER A 111 -10.18 9.01 -30.81
C SER A 111 -10.97 7.75 -31.19
N ALA A 112 -11.00 6.71 -30.35
CA ALA A 112 -11.68 5.45 -30.65
C ALA A 112 -13.20 5.56 -30.46
N GLU A 113 -13.96 4.85 -31.30
CA GLU A 113 -15.43 4.77 -31.18
C GLU A 113 -15.87 4.02 -29.92
N GLU A 114 -15.20 2.90 -29.63
CA GLU A 114 -15.41 2.05 -28.45
C GLU A 114 -14.07 1.92 -27.68
N PRO A 115 -13.63 2.96 -26.94
CA PRO A 115 -12.36 2.93 -26.21
C PRO A 115 -12.40 1.92 -25.06
N ILE A 116 -11.25 1.31 -24.77
CA ILE A 116 -11.15 0.34 -23.65
C ILE A 116 -11.41 0.99 -22.29
N VAL A 117 -11.08 2.27 -22.14
CA VAL A 117 -11.37 3.08 -20.95
C VAL A 117 -12.24 4.26 -21.37
N ASP A 118 -13.48 4.31 -20.86
CA ASP A 118 -14.38 5.43 -21.10
C ASP A 118 -14.25 6.49 -20.00
N LEU A 119 -13.43 7.52 -20.26
CA LEU A 119 -13.24 8.64 -19.33
C LEU A 119 -14.49 9.52 -19.18
N LYS A 120 -15.54 9.36 -20.00
CA LYS A 120 -16.80 10.10 -19.83
C LYS A 120 -17.50 9.78 -18.51
N ALA A 121 -17.14 8.68 -17.85
CA ALA A 121 -17.59 8.39 -16.49
C ALA A 121 -17.20 9.50 -15.50
N PHE A 122 -16.02 10.13 -15.67
CA PHE A 122 -15.56 11.25 -14.84
C PHE A 122 -16.35 12.55 -15.04
N SER A 123 -17.18 12.65 -16.09
CA SER A 123 -18.12 13.77 -16.21
C SER A 123 -19.21 13.75 -15.15
N ASN A 124 -19.47 12.59 -14.52
CA ASN A 124 -20.31 12.51 -13.34
C ASN A 124 -19.49 12.90 -12.10
N ILE A 125 -19.91 13.98 -11.43
CA ILE A 125 -19.20 14.55 -10.28
C ILE A 125 -19.07 13.56 -9.11
N ASN A 126 -20.08 12.73 -8.88
CA ASN A 126 -20.05 11.71 -7.82
C ASN A 126 -19.06 10.60 -8.16
N PHE A 127 -18.97 10.20 -9.43
CA PHE A 127 -17.96 9.25 -9.89
C PHE A 127 -16.55 9.84 -9.78
N ALA A 128 -16.36 11.10 -10.15
CA ALA A 128 -15.06 11.77 -10.05
C ALA A 128 -14.56 11.89 -8.61
N PHE A 129 -15.37 12.44 -7.69
CA PHE A 129 -15.00 12.53 -6.27
C PHE A 129 -14.89 11.14 -5.63
N GLY A 130 -15.79 10.22 -5.94
CA GLY A 130 -15.70 8.84 -5.46
C GLY A 130 -14.40 8.15 -5.91
N SER A 131 -13.98 8.37 -7.15
CA SER A 131 -12.71 7.85 -7.68
C SER A 131 -11.50 8.51 -7.01
N LEU A 132 -11.54 9.82 -6.75
CA LEU A 132 -10.51 10.52 -5.97
C LEU A 132 -10.38 9.95 -4.56
N PHE A 133 -11.50 9.77 -3.85
CA PHE A 133 -11.50 9.17 -2.52
C PHE A 133 -11.00 7.72 -2.55
N SER A 134 -11.39 6.96 -3.58
CA SER A 134 -10.93 5.59 -3.80
C SER A 134 -9.42 5.52 -4.06
N PHE A 135 -8.87 6.48 -4.82
CA PHE A 135 -7.43 6.61 -5.05
C PHE A 135 -6.67 6.76 -3.72
N VAL A 136 -7.10 7.68 -2.85
CA VAL A 136 -6.41 7.91 -1.57
C VAL A 136 -6.63 6.77 -0.58
N ILE A 137 -7.80 6.15 -0.58
CA ILE A 137 -8.03 4.89 0.13
C ILE A 137 -7.07 3.79 -0.36
N GLY A 138 -6.77 3.75 -1.67
CA GLY A 138 -5.71 2.93 -2.23
C GLY A 138 -4.35 3.18 -1.55
N ILE A 139 -3.91 4.45 -1.45
CA ILE A 139 -2.68 4.84 -0.76
C ILE A 139 -2.65 4.26 0.67
N GLY A 140 -3.73 4.46 1.43
CA GLY A 140 -3.81 3.94 2.81
C GLY A 140 -3.85 2.42 2.90
N LEU A 141 -4.57 1.74 1.99
CA LEU A 141 -4.67 0.28 1.98
C LEU A 141 -3.31 -0.36 1.78
N TYR A 142 -2.67 -0.04 0.65
CA TYR A 142 -1.46 -0.70 0.20
C TYR A 142 -0.23 -0.15 0.94
N GLY A 143 -0.18 1.16 1.16
CA GLY A 143 0.89 1.81 1.91
C GLY A 143 1.04 1.26 3.33
N LEU A 144 -0.06 1.13 4.09
CA LEU A 144 0.01 0.52 5.42
C LEU A 144 0.23 -1.00 5.37
N THR A 145 -0.30 -1.70 4.35
CA THR A 145 -0.01 -3.14 4.18
C THR A 145 1.47 -3.41 3.95
N TYR A 146 2.21 -2.45 3.41
CA TYR A 146 3.66 -2.49 3.28
C TYR A 146 4.39 -2.00 4.55
N LEU A 147 4.05 -0.81 5.06
CA LEU A 147 4.81 -0.16 6.14
C LEU A 147 4.88 -0.99 7.43
N TYR A 148 3.76 -1.59 7.85
CA TYR A 148 3.72 -2.40 9.07
C TYR A 148 4.66 -3.61 9.03
N PRO A 149 4.57 -4.52 8.02
CA PRO A 149 5.51 -5.63 7.92
C PRO A 149 6.97 -5.19 7.81
N VAL A 150 7.25 -4.12 7.07
CA VAL A 150 8.64 -3.63 6.93
C VAL A 150 9.17 -3.08 8.25
N PHE A 151 8.37 -2.34 9.01
CA PHE A 151 8.73 -1.87 10.35
C PHE A 151 8.97 -3.05 11.30
N LEU A 152 8.00 -3.97 11.40
CA LEU A 152 8.08 -5.12 12.31
C LEU A 152 9.25 -6.05 11.97
N GLY A 153 9.48 -6.31 10.68
CA GLY A 153 10.59 -7.14 10.23
C GLY A 153 11.95 -6.48 10.41
N ARG A 154 12.12 -5.22 9.97
CA ARG A 154 13.44 -4.55 9.97
C ARG A 154 13.84 -3.97 11.32
N ILE A 155 12.89 -3.45 12.11
CA ILE A 155 13.18 -2.75 13.38
C ILE A 155 12.94 -3.66 14.57
N ARG A 156 11.80 -4.36 14.65
CA ARG A 156 11.50 -5.28 15.77
C ARG A 156 12.12 -6.66 15.61
N GLY A 157 12.45 -7.06 14.38
CA GLY A 157 13.00 -8.39 14.09
C GLY A 157 11.95 -9.51 14.19
N TYR A 158 10.68 -9.18 13.95
CA TYR A 158 9.61 -10.19 13.91
C TYR A 158 9.80 -11.14 12.74
N ASP A 159 9.44 -12.40 12.97
CA ASP A 159 9.30 -13.38 11.90
C ASP A 159 7.98 -13.21 11.13
N SER A 160 7.82 -14.00 10.06
CA SER A 160 6.63 -13.95 9.21
C SER A 160 5.33 -14.29 9.95
N MET A 161 5.38 -15.14 10.98
CA MET A 161 4.19 -15.55 11.74
C MET A 161 3.73 -14.41 12.64
N MET A 162 4.65 -13.80 13.40
CA MET A 162 4.37 -12.66 14.27
C MET A 162 3.83 -11.45 13.51
N ILE A 163 4.39 -11.16 12.33
CA ILE A 163 3.86 -10.12 11.43
C ILE A 163 2.43 -10.46 10.99
N GLY A 164 2.19 -11.72 10.61
CA GLY A 164 0.88 -12.21 10.22
C GLY A 164 -0.17 -12.05 11.31
N GLU A 165 0.20 -12.35 12.57
CA GLU A 165 -0.66 -12.18 13.75
C GLU A 165 -0.98 -10.71 14.01
N ALA A 166 0.01 -9.82 13.97
CA ALA A 166 -0.19 -8.38 14.16
C ALA A 166 -1.13 -7.78 13.10
N LEU A 167 -0.98 -8.19 11.83
CA LEU A 167 -1.83 -7.72 10.74
C LEU A 167 -3.24 -8.32 10.76
N PHE A 168 -3.40 -9.51 11.34
CA PHE A 168 -4.70 -10.19 11.45
C PHE A 168 -5.74 -9.34 12.19
N VAL A 169 -5.30 -8.56 13.18
CA VAL A 169 -6.15 -7.64 13.95
C VAL A 169 -6.92 -6.69 13.03
N SER A 170 -6.24 -6.12 12.03
CA SER A 170 -6.88 -5.22 11.06
C SER A 170 -7.88 -5.95 10.16
N GLY A 171 -7.59 -7.20 9.77
CA GLY A 171 -8.49 -8.06 8.99
C GLY A 171 -9.76 -8.41 9.76
N LEU A 172 -9.64 -8.77 11.04
CA LEU A 172 -10.77 -9.00 11.94
C LEU A 172 -11.61 -7.74 12.10
N ALA A 173 -10.98 -6.59 12.35
CA ALA A 173 -11.67 -5.31 12.48
C ALA A 173 -12.47 -4.97 11.21
N MET A 174 -11.89 -5.18 10.01
CA MET A 174 -12.60 -5.02 8.75
C MET A 174 -13.78 -6.01 8.62
N PHE A 175 -13.58 -7.28 8.98
CA PHE A 175 -14.62 -8.31 8.91
C PHE A 175 -15.84 -7.97 9.76
N PHE A 176 -15.62 -7.58 11.03
CA PHE A 176 -16.70 -7.18 11.93
C PHE A 176 -17.34 -5.84 11.55
N THR A 177 -16.56 -4.90 11.01
CA THR A 177 -17.08 -3.59 10.60
C THR A 177 -17.82 -3.65 9.26
N ALA A 178 -17.56 -4.64 8.41
CA ALA A 178 -18.22 -4.80 7.12
C ALA A 178 -19.76 -4.80 7.18
N PRO A 179 -20.42 -5.67 7.98
CA PRO A 179 -21.89 -5.65 8.09
C PRO A 179 -22.39 -4.35 8.74
N ILE A 180 -21.67 -3.82 9.73
CA ILE A 180 -22.01 -2.57 10.40
C ILE A 180 -22.03 -1.41 9.39
N SER A 181 -20.99 -1.31 8.57
CA SER A 181 -20.88 -0.30 7.52
C SER A 181 -21.95 -0.48 6.45
N GLY A 182 -22.31 -1.72 6.09
CA GLY A 182 -23.41 -2.00 5.17
C GLY A 182 -24.74 -1.48 5.71
N ILE A 183 -25.09 -1.81 6.95
CA ILE A 183 -26.31 -1.33 7.61
C ILE A 183 -26.29 0.19 7.74
N LEU A 184 -25.19 0.76 8.23
CA LEU A 184 -25.06 2.20 8.44
C LEU A 184 -25.18 3.00 7.13
N SER A 185 -24.70 2.46 6.01
CA SER A 185 -24.81 3.10 4.69
C SER A 185 -26.25 3.29 4.20
N SER A 186 -27.20 2.53 4.76
CA SER A 186 -28.64 2.70 4.46
C SER A 186 -29.36 3.64 5.42
N LYS A 187 -28.74 4.01 6.55
CA LYS A 187 -29.37 4.77 7.64
C LYS A 187 -28.72 6.12 7.92
N MET A 188 -27.46 6.31 7.52
CA MET A 188 -26.68 7.52 7.76
C MET A 188 -26.23 8.12 6.43
N ASP A 189 -26.04 9.44 6.42
CA ASP A 189 -25.45 10.13 5.27
C ASP A 189 -24.06 9.55 4.95
N LEU A 190 -23.84 9.21 3.68
CA LEU A 190 -22.63 8.56 3.20
C LEU A 190 -21.39 9.45 3.36
N ARG A 191 -21.54 10.79 3.32
CA ARG A 191 -20.45 11.75 3.58
C ARG A 191 -20.03 11.74 5.04
N LEU A 192 -21.00 11.71 5.96
CA LEU A 192 -20.68 11.58 7.39
C LEU A 192 -19.95 10.28 7.69
N MET A 193 -20.34 9.17 7.04
CA MET A 193 -19.61 7.89 7.15
C MET A 193 -18.16 8.00 6.68
N MET A 194 -17.94 8.59 5.49
CA MET A 194 -16.59 8.79 4.96
C MET A 194 -15.75 9.70 5.87
N MET A 195 -16.35 10.76 6.41
CA MET A 195 -15.69 11.67 7.35
C MET A 195 -15.23 10.93 8.61
N ILE A 196 -16.09 10.13 9.22
CA ILE A 196 -15.75 9.30 10.40
C ILE A 196 -14.62 8.33 10.05
N GLY A 197 -14.69 7.67 8.90
CA GLY A 197 -13.64 6.76 8.46
C GLY A 197 -12.31 7.46 8.21
N PHE A 198 -12.30 8.60 7.52
CA PHE A 198 -11.06 9.35 7.25
C PHE A 198 -10.42 9.90 8.52
N PHE A 199 -11.20 10.48 9.44
CA PHE A 199 -10.66 10.89 10.73
C PHE A 199 -10.22 9.71 11.59
N GLY A 200 -10.93 8.57 11.57
CA GLY A 200 -10.50 7.35 12.25
C GLY A 200 -9.18 6.79 11.70
N PHE A 201 -8.96 6.91 10.39
CA PHE A 201 -7.71 6.53 9.76
C PHE A 201 -6.58 7.51 10.11
N ALA A 202 -6.88 8.80 10.10
CA ALA A 202 -5.94 9.85 10.52
C ALA A 202 -5.53 9.68 11.99
N THR A 203 -6.45 9.38 12.91
CA THR A 203 -6.10 9.13 14.31
C THR A 203 -5.28 7.86 14.49
N GLY A 204 -5.58 6.79 13.75
CA GLY A 204 -4.79 5.56 13.77
C GLY A 204 -3.36 5.77 13.27
N THR A 205 -3.18 6.52 12.18
CA THR A 205 -1.85 6.88 11.65
C THR A 205 -1.14 7.91 12.52
N TRP A 206 -1.86 8.83 13.15
CA TRP A 206 -1.29 9.78 14.10
C TRP A 206 -0.73 9.08 15.34
N TRP A 207 -1.42 8.05 15.83
CA TRP A 207 -0.93 7.22 16.92
C TRP A 207 0.45 6.61 16.60
N MET A 208 0.66 6.23 15.33
CA MET A 208 1.93 5.70 14.83
C MET A 208 3.05 6.74 14.70
N THR A 209 2.78 8.03 14.86
CA THR A 209 3.85 9.05 14.89
C THR A 209 4.68 8.99 16.17
N HIS A 210 4.20 8.28 17.20
CA HIS A 210 4.88 8.07 18.48
C HIS A 210 5.61 6.72 18.55
N LEU A 211 5.86 6.10 17.40
CA LEU A 211 6.47 4.77 17.28
C LEU A 211 7.79 4.69 18.06
N THR A 212 8.04 3.62 18.81
CA THR A 212 9.38 3.37 19.36
C THR A 212 9.90 2.03 18.86
N ALA A 213 11.21 1.82 18.99
CA ALA A 213 11.84 0.56 18.64
C ALA A 213 11.34 -0.62 19.50
N ASP A 214 10.56 -0.35 20.55
CA ASP A 214 10.01 -1.36 21.48
C ASP A 214 8.52 -1.63 21.26
N TRP A 215 7.86 -1.04 20.25
CA TRP A 215 6.42 -1.24 20.01
C TRP A 215 6.08 -2.65 19.59
N ASP A 216 5.36 -3.39 20.43
CA ASP A 216 5.00 -4.78 20.21
C ASP A 216 3.57 -4.91 19.65
N PHE A 217 3.08 -6.15 19.61
CA PHE A 217 1.73 -6.48 19.20
C PHE A 217 0.65 -5.64 19.93
N TYR A 218 0.80 -5.44 21.24
CA TYR A 218 -0.21 -4.76 22.06
C TYR A 218 -0.31 -3.27 21.75
N GLU A 219 0.81 -2.59 21.53
CA GLU A 219 0.86 -1.19 21.13
C GLU A 219 0.27 -0.98 19.73
N LEU A 220 0.38 -1.99 18.86
CA LEU A 220 -0.18 -1.97 17.50
C LEU A 220 -1.66 -2.34 17.45
N LEU A 221 -2.23 -2.91 18.51
CA LEU A 221 -3.62 -3.39 18.52
C LEU A 221 -4.62 -2.27 18.20
N ILE A 222 -4.54 -1.13 18.90
CA ILE A 222 -5.46 -0.01 18.70
C ILE A 222 -5.30 0.61 17.29
N PRO A 223 -4.08 0.96 16.83
CA PRO A 223 -3.87 1.44 15.45
C PRO A 223 -4.42 0.50 14.38
N GLN A 224 -4.24 -0.82 14.53
CA GLN A 224 -4.71 -1.79 13.54
C GLN A 224 -6.24 -1.94 13.54
N ILE A 225 -6.89 -1.87 14.71
CA ILE A 225 -8.36 -1.82 14.80
C ILE A 225 -8.88 -0.55 14.13
N LEU A 226 -8.30 0.62 14.47
CA LEU A 226 -8.69 1.90 13.87
C LEU A 226 -8.54 1.86 12.35
N ARG A 227 -7.40 1.37 11.85
CA ARG A 227 -7.17 1.15 10.42
C ARG A 227 -8.27 0.30 9.79
N GLY A 228 -8.53 -0.89 10.34
CA GLY A 228 -9.48 -1.83 9.76
C GLY A 228 -10.92 -1.30 9.75
N CYS A 229 -11.38 -0.74 10.87
CA CYS A 229 -12.71 -0.13 10.98
C CYS A 229 -12.86 1.05 10.01
N SER A 230 -11.89 1.96 10.00
CA SER A 230 -11.88 3.15 9.16
C SER A 230 -11.91 2.82 7.67
N MET A 231 -11.13 1.81 7.27
CA MET A 231 -11.08 1.35 5.89
C MET A 231 -12.46 0.92 5.39
N MET A 232 -13.20 0.19 6.22
CA MET A 232 -14.52 -0.31 5.85
C MET A 232 -15.58 0.79 5.83
N LEU A 233 -15.52 1.70 6.81
CA LEU A 233 -16.38 2.88 6.88
C LEU A 233 -16.17 3.86 5.72
N CYS A 234 -15.00 3.86 5.07
CA CYS A 234 -14.78 4.62 3.84
C CYS A 234 -15.16 3.84 2.58
N MET A 235 -14.70 2.59 2.44
CA MET A 235 -14.86 1.84 1.18
C MET A 235 -16.32 1.65 0.78
N VAL A 236 -17.20 1.34 1.73
CA VAL A 236 -18.63 1.10 1.44
C VAL A 236 -19.32 2.36 0.90
N PRO A 237 -19.32 3.52 1.59
CA PRO A 237 -19.94 4.72 1.07
C PRO A 237 -19.28 5.26 -0.20
N ILE A 238 -17.94 5.17 -0.35
CA ILE A 238 -17.26 5.60 -1.58
C ILE A 238 -17.76 4.80 -2.78
N ASN A 239 -17.84 3.47 -2.65
CA ASN A 239 -18.37 2.61 -3.72
C ASN A 239 -19.82 2.98 -4.07
N ASN A 240 -20.66 3.21 -3.05
CA ASN A 240 -22.07 3.57 -3.24
C ASN A 240 -22.22 4.94 -3.93
N ILE A 241 -21.44 5.95 -3.55
CA ILE A 241 -21.47 7.28 -4.18
C ILE A 241 -20.98 7.21 -5.63
N ALA A 242 -19.83 6.55 -5.86
CA ALA A 242 -19.19 6.50 -7.16
C ALA A 242 -20.04 5.75 -8.19
N LEU A 243 -20.54 4.57 -7.82
CA LEU A 243 -21.19 3.65 -8.75
C LEU A 243 -22.71 3.69 -8.68
N GLY A 244 -23.29 4.04 -7.53
CA GLY A 244 -24.74 4.01 -7.32
C GLY A 244 -25.53 5.06 -8.10
N THR A 245 -24.86 6.09 -8.63
CA THR A 245 -25.50 7.15 -9.43
C THR A 245 -25.35 6.95 -10.95
N LEU A 246 -24.68 5.87 -11.37
CA LEU A 246 -24.45 5.58 -12.79
C LEU A 246 -25.58 4.71 -13.37
N PRO A 247 -25.95 4.95 -14.64
CA PRO A 247 -26.95 4.12 -15.29
C PRO A 247 -26.39 2.71 -15.58
N PRO A 248 -27.23 1.66 -15.61
CA PRO A 248 -26.78 0.26 -15.66
C PRO A 248 -25.89 -0.09 -16.86
N ASP A 249 -26.08 0.59 -17.99
CA ASP A 249 -25.30 0.46 -19.22
C ASP A 249 -23.84 0.90 -19.05
N ARG A 250 -23.56 1.88 -18.18
CA ARG A 250 -22.20 2.39 -17.92
C ARG A 250 -21.53 1.75 -16.72
N LEU A 251 -22.31 1.09 -15.86
CA LEU A 251 -21.84 0.53 -14.59
C LEU A 251 -20.68 -0.47 -14.78
N LYS A 252 -20.73 -1.30 -15.84
CA LYS A 252 -19.68 -2.29 -16.13
C LYS A 252 -18.32 -1.64 -16.38
N ASN A 253 -18.26 -0.66 -17.29
CA ASN A 253 -17.02 0.05 -17.63
C ASN A 253 -16.54 0.93 -16.47
N ALA A 254 -17.46 1.64 -15.81
CA ALA A 254 -17.13 2.52 -14.70
C ALA A 254 -16.60 1.76 -13.47
N SER A 255 -17.13 0.57 -13.17
CA SER A 255 -16.62 -0.28 -12.09
C SER A 255 -15.16 -0.70 -12.34
N GLY A 256 -14.82 -1.06 -13.59
CA GLY A 256 -13.44 -1.36 -13.97
C GLY A 256 -12.50 -0.16 -13.74
N LEU A 257 -12.90 1.01 -14.24
CA LEU A 257 -12.15 2.26 -14.08
C LEU A 257 -12.02 2.70 -12.61
N PHE A 258 -13.05 2.49 -11.81
CA PHE A 258 -13.03 2.78 -10.37
C PHE A 258 -12.04 1.88 -9.61
N ASN A 259 -12.02 0.57 -9.92
CA ASN A 259 -11.04 -0.35 -9.32
C ASN A 259 -9.62 -0.04 -9.81
N LEU A 260 -9.46 0.30 -11.09
CA LEU A 260 -8.18 0.76 -11.65
C LEU A 260 -7.66 1.99 -10.88
N THR A 261 -8.51 2.98 -10.65
CA THR A 261 -8.14 4.20 -9.91
C THR A 261 -7.70 3.88 -8.48
N ARG A 262 -8.38 2.96 -7.79
CA ARG A 262 -7.98 2.49 -6.45
C ARG A 262 -6.61 1.82 -6.46
N ASN A 263 -6.39 0.89 -7.38
CA ASN A 263 -5.13 0.14 -7.47
C ASN A 263 -3.98 1.06 -7.86
N LEU A 264 -4.21 2.00 -8.78
CA LEU A 264 -3.26 3.03 -9.16
C LEU A 264 -2.90 3.93 -7.97
N GLY A 265 -3.89 4.33 -7.17
CA GLY A 265 -3.65 5.05 -5.92
C GLY A 265 -2.80 4.24 -4.93
N GLY A 266 -3.02 2.93 -4.87
CA GLY A 266 -2.17 2.01 -4.13
C GLY A 266 -0.72 2.00 -4.59
N ALA A 267 -0.48 1.77 -5.88
CA ALA A 267 0.85 1.69 -6.48
C ALA A 267 1.60 3.03 -6.37
N VAL A 268 0.98 4.13 -6.79
CA VAL A 268 1.57 5.48 -6.69
C VAL A 268 1.82 5.86 -5.23
N GLY A 269 0.85 5.58 -4.35
CA GLY A 269 0.99 5.82 -2.91
C GLY A 269 2.15 5.06 -2.30
N LEU A 270 2.28 3.77 -2.61
CA LEU A 270 3.36 2.92 -2.14
C LEU A 270 4.73 3.42 -2.63
N ALA A 271 4.84 3.77 -3.90
CA ALA A 271 6.06 4.32 -4.46
C ALA A 271 6.49 5.64 -3.79
N LEU A 272 5.55 6.57 -3.58
CA LEU A 272 5.81 7.82 -2.86
C LEU A 272 6.22 7.56 -1.41
N ILE A 273 5.53 6.65 -0.73
CA ILE A 273 5.86 6.20 0.63
C ILE A 273 7.30 5.66 0.68
N ASN A 274 7.67 4.78 -0.26
CA ASN A 274 9.01 4.19 -0.33
C ASN A 274 10.08 5.25 -0.62
N THR A 275 9.83 6.14 -1.59
CA THR A 275 10.71 7.26 -1.91
C THR A 275 10.98 8.12 -0.68
N VAL A 276 9.92 8.54 0.01
CA VAL A 276 10.06 9.38 1.19
C VAL A 276 10.73 8.62 2.34
N LEU A 277 10.48 7.32 2.49
CA LEU A 277 11.16 6.50 3.49
C LEU A 277 12.68 6.49 3.25
N ILE A 278 13.12 6.31 2.00
CA ILE A 278 14.54 6.31 1.61
C ILE A 278 15.16 7.70 1.85
N ASP A 279 14.54 8.76 1.33
CA ASP A 279 15.05 10.13 1.46
C ASP A 279 15.12 10.59 2.92
N ARG A 280 14.07 10.32 3.71
CA ARG A 280 14.04 10.67 5.13
C ARG A 280 14.99 9.82 5.96
N ASN A 281 15.20 8.55 5.60
CA ASN A 281 16.22 7.73 6.24
C ASN A 281 17.61 8.33 6.03
N ALA A 282 17.97 8.69 4.80
CA ALA A 282 19.25 9.32 4.48
C ALA A 282 19.41 10.67 5.22
N PHE A 283 18.35 11.49 5.25
CA PHE A 283 18.34 12.75 5.99
C PHE A 283 18.58 12.57 7.49
N HIS A 284 17.82 11.68 8.14
CA HIS A 284 17.96 11.43 9.57
C HIS A 284 19.28 10.76 9.91
N TYR A 285 19.77 9.86 9.06
CA TYR A 285 21.08 9.26 9.23
C TYR A 285 22.19 10.31 9.22
N ALA A 286 22.19 11.22 8.23
CA ALA A 286 23.17 12.30 8.16
C ALA A 286 23.12 13.20 9.41
N ARG A 287 21.91 13.58 9.87
CA ARG A 287 21.74 14.40 11.08
C ARG A 287 22.18 13.71 12.36
N LEU A 288 21.91 12.42 12.52
CA LEU A 288 22.37 11.66 13.67
C LEU A 288 23.89 11.42 13.61
N ALA A 289 24.44 11.14 12.43
CA ALA A 289 25.87 10.96 12.24
C ALA A 289 26.68 12.24 12.53
N GLU A 290 26.12 13.43 12.29
CA GLU A 290 26.72 14.72 12.71
C GLU A 290 26.98 14.79 14.23
N HIS A 291 26.12 14.17 15.04
CA HIS A 291 26.25 14.13 16.50
C HIS A 291 27.12 12.96 16.98
N VAL A 292 27.46 12.01 16.09
CA VAL A 292 28.29 10.83 16.37
C VAL A 292 29.62 10.98 15.61
N GLN A 293 30.29 12.11 15.81
CA GLN A 293 31.60 12.37 15.22
C GLN A 293 32.72 12.19 16.25
N TRP A 294 33.93 11.96 15.74
CA TRP A 294 35.15 11.89 16.53
C TRP A 294 35.37 13.13 17.42
N GLY A 295 34.76 14.28 17.13
CA GLY A 295 34.84 15.48 17.97
C GLY A 295 33.87 15.53 19.16
N SER A 296 32.91 14.61 19.26
CA SER A 296 31.91 14.60 20.33
C SER A 296 32.37 13.76 21.52
N ALA A 297 32.53 14.41 22.68
CA ALA A 297 33.01 13.74 23.90
C ALA A 297 32.09 12.59 24.33
N GLU A 298 30.77 12.77 24.18
CA GLU A 298 29.75 11.78 24.54
C GLU A 298 29.80 10.53 23.63
N ALA A 299 29.97 10.71 22.31
CA ALA A 299 30.09 9.57 21.41
C ALA A 299 31.41 8.83 21.60
N GLN A 300 32.52 9.55 21.83
CA GLN A 300 33.80 8.94 22.16
C GLN A 300 33.71 8.11 23.45
N GLN A 301 33.10 8.65 24.51
CA GLN A 301 32.91 7.93 25.77
C GLN A 301 32.04 6.69 25.59
N LYS A 302 30.93 6.81 24.83
CA LYS A 302 30.05 5.67 24.54
C LYS A 302 30.76 4.60 23.70
N LEU A 303 31.57 5.00 22.72
CA LEU A 303 32.37 4.09 21.90
C LEU A 303 33.44 3.38 22.72
N GLN A 304 34.14 4.10 23.61
CA GLN A 304 35.12 3.50 24.54
C GLN A 304 34.45 2.49 25.46
N ASN A 305 33.30 2.84 26.05
CA ASN A 305 32.53 1.92 26.90
C ASN A 305 32.10 0.65 26.14
N MET A 306 31.63 0.79 24.91
CA MET A 306 31.29 -0.36 24.06
C MET A 306 32.52 -1.19 23.70
N THR A 307 33.64 -0.54 23.38
CA THR A 307 34.91 -1.23 23.04
C THR A 307 35.38 -2.06 24.23
N MET A 308 35.38 -1.52 25.45
CA MET A 308 35.74 -2.26 26.67
C MET A 308 34.83 -3.48 26.90
N ASN A 309 33.53 -3.37 26.62
CA ASN A 309 32.60 -4.50 26.72
C ASN A 309 32.86 -5.59 25.66
N PHE A 310 33.20 -5.18 24.43
CA PHE A 310 33.55 -6.13 23.37
C PHE A 310 34.94 -6.75 23.54
N GLU A 311 35.90 -6.07 24.19
CA GLU A 311 37.18 -6.64 24.56
C GLU A 311 37.03 -7.85 25.49
N GLN A 312 36.02 -7.84 26.35
CA GLN A 312 35.71 -8.96 27.25
C GLN A 312 35.03 -10.15 26.55
N THR A 313 34.45 -9.96 25.35
CA THR A 313 33.54 -10.94 24.73
C THR A 313 33.95 -11.39 23.32
N ALA A 314 34.68 -10.57 22.55
CA ALA A 314 34.81 -10.71 21.10
C ALA A 314 36.25 -10.43 20.59
N GLY A 315 37.25 -11.14 21.12
CA GLY A 315 38.68 -10.92 20.84
C GLY A 315 39.10 -10.50 19.40
N LEU A 316 40.18 -9.71 19.35
CA LEU A 316 40.94 -9.16 18.21
C LEU A 316 40.35 -8.00 17.38
N ASP A 317 39.07 -7.62 17.50
CA ASP A 317 38.58 -6.41 16.79
C ASP A 317 37.41 -5.67 17.50
N ALA A 318 37.51 -5.55 18.82
CA ALA A 318 36.49 -4.95 19.68
C ALA A 318 36.09 -3.51 19.27
N THR A 319 37.03 -2.71 18.76
CA THR A 319 36.77 -1.37 18.26
C THR A 319 35.89 -1.40 17.01
N LYS A 320 36.15 -2.30 16.05
CA LYS A 320 35.30 -2.43 14.85
C LYS A 320 33.90 -2.93 15.21
N ALA A 321 33.79 -3.86 16.16
CA ALA A 321 32.51 -4.33 16.67
C ALA A 321 31.71 -3.20 17.33
N ALA A 322 32.36 -2.36 18.15
CA ALA A 322 31.75 -1.19 18.78
C ALA A 322 31.27 -0.14 17.74
N ILE A 323 32.09 0.16 16.73
CA ILE A 323 31.73 1.06 15.63
C ILE A 323 30.53 0.51 14.84
N SER A 324 30.57 -0.78 14.49
CA SER A 324 29.47 -1.44 13.76
C SER A 324 28.16 -1.39 14.55
N LYS A 325 28.21 -1.69 15.86
CA LYS A 325 27.04 -1.60 16.74
C LYS A 325 26.50 -0.18 16.84
N LEU A 326 27.37 0.82 16.99
CA LEU A 326 26.97 2.23 17.07
C LEU A 326 26.35 2.72 15.76
N SER A 327 26.96 2.39 14.62
CA SER A 327 26.42 2.68 13.29
C SER A 327 25.05 2.02 13.07
N GLY A 328 24.90 0.76 13.51
CA GLY A 328 23.62 0.05 13.47
C GLY A 328 22.53 0.73 14.31
N MET A 329 22.87 1.28 15.48
CA MET A 329 21.92 2.06 16.29
C MET A 329 21.50 3.36 15.60
N VAL A 330 22.44 4.07 14.96
CA VAL A 330 22.15 5.28 14.19
C VAL A 330 21.22 4.94 13.01
N GLN A 331 21.50 3.86 12.28
CA GLN A 331 20.67 3.39 11.17
C GLN A 331 19.27 2.99 11.63
N GLN A 332 19.15 2.26 12.74
CA GLN A 332 17.86 1.87 13.31
C GLN A 332 17.04 3.11 13.71
N GLN A 333 17.67 4.09 14.35
CA GLN A 333 17.00 5.31 14.78
C GLN A 333 16.59 6.19 13.59
N ALA A 334 17.45 6.32 12.58
CA ALA A 334 17.13 7.03 11.33
C ALA A 334 15.93 6.40 10.61
N SER A 335 15.89 5.06 10.57
CA SER A 335 14.77 4.29 10.05
C SER A 335 13.48 4.57 10.83
N LEU A 336 13.53 4.47 12.16
CA LEU A 336 12.38 4.74 13.02
C LEU A 336 11.79 6.15 12.78
N LEU A 337 12.65 7.19 12.73
CA LEU A 337 12.22 8.56 12.45
C LEU A 337 11.62 8.71 11.05
N SER A 338 12.16 8.02 10.05
CA SER A 338 11.60 8.03 8.69
C SER A 338 10.21 7.40 8.64
N PHE A 339 9.96 6.32 9.39
CA PHE A 339 8.62 5.75 9.52
C PHE A 339 7.63 6.74 10.15
N MET A 340 8.04 7.41 11.24
CA MET A 340 7.19 8.41 11.89
C MET A 340 6.77 9.54 10.94
N ASP A 341 7.71 10.04 10.12
CA ASP A 341 7.41 11.08 9.13
C ASP A 341 6.37 10.61 8.11
N VAL A 342 6.51 9.38 7.62
CA VAL A 342 5.55 8.77 6.69
C VAL A 342 4.16 8.64 7.33
N PHE A 343 4.08 8.16 8.57
CA PHE A 343 2.82 8.10 9.31
C PHE A 343 2.20 9.49 9.53
N TYR A 344 3.04 10.51 9.78
CA TYR A 344 2.58 11.89 9.90
C TYR A 344 2.03 12.43 8.58
N MET A 345 2.69 12.19 7.45
CA MET A 345 2.17 12.58 6.13
C MET A 345 0.84 11.89 5.81
N LEU A 346 0.71 10.58 6.11
CA LEU A 346 -0.57 9.87 5.97
C LEU A 346 -1.65 10.47 6.87
N THR A 347 -1.31 10.84 8.11
CA THR A 347 -2.23 11.52 9.03
C THR A 347 -2.79 12.80 8.41
N VAL A 348 -1.92 13.66 7.89
CA VAL A 348 -2.31 14.92 7.25
C VAL A 348 -3.16 14.66 6.01
N LEU A 349 -2.78 13.69 5.17
CA LEU A 349 -3.53 13.32 3.97
C LEU A 349 -4.96 12.87 4.30
N PHE A 350 -5.13 11.98 5.28
CA PHE A 350 -6.45 11.48 5.65
C PHE A 350 -7.28 12.51 6.44
N ALA A 351 -6.65 13.33 7.28
CA ALA A 351 -7.34 14.40 7.99
C ALA A 351 -7.86 15.49 7.04
N THR A 352 -7.06 15.89 6.05
CA THR A 352 -7.46 16.88 5.04
C THR A 352 -8.60 16.35 4.15
N LEU A 353 -8.57 15.06 3.79
CA LEU A 353 -9.70 14.43 3.12
C LEU A 353 -10.98 14.39 3.96
N GLY A 354 -10.86 14.09 5.26
CA GLY A 354 -11.99 14.14 6.18
C GLY A 354 -12.68 15.50 6.17
N LEU A 355 -11.90 16.59 6.11
CA LEU A 355 -12.41 17.95 5.98
C LEU A 355 -13.01 18.24 4.60
N PHE A 356 -12.43 17.70 3.52
CA PHE A 356 -12.88 17.93 2.15
C PHE A 356 -14.19 17.20 1.78
N VAL A 357 -14.58 16.20 2.58
CA VAL A 357 -15.85 15.48 2.42
C VAL A 357 -17.08 16.31 2.84
N LEU A 358 -16.89 17.31 3.70
CA LEU A 358 -17.91 18.30 4.11
C LEU A 358 -18.18 19.27 2.96
#